data_AF-A0A0R3WID7-F1
#
_entry.id   AF-A0A0R3WID7-F1
#
_cell.length_a   1.000
_cell.length_b   1.000
_cell.length_c   1.000
_cell.angle_alpha   90.00
_cell.angle_beta   90.00
_cell.angle_gamma   90.00
#
_symmetry.space_group_name_H-M   'P 1'
#
loop_
_entity.id
_entity.type
_entity.pdbx_description
1 polymer ?
#
loop_
_entity_poly.entity_id
_entity_poly.type
_entity_poly.pdbx_seq_one_letter_code
_entity_poly.pdbx_strand_id
1 'polypeptide(L)'
;MHVRVAMAQVEERVDGCGGGGGGGGGDGSGGGPSKDLDIVEVVGSRAISKYYKGKSVHCSGLHRYPRTKALEKERFTPNECVYAKYRYGLGRKQLEFCHHPEGSFAMHAVLKSAQAVIYYCPHIFKDRRWNCSSVEYLPKATPDIARTTREKAAMHALASAALMFEIARRCAENKIMDCECGRVDNWNVPPQPQDIDDPGPSDGNQPQDVPVQYHWGGCSDNVEAAKTYTQAFLGFPSENRPQRRRSRYAMDVYGRYNRVPRQTVKPTKKRNSRRKTKKIVNLHNYKAGIKIIEDSQRTRCKCQGVSGSCAHKICFRQLLRVDSAQLQDIILQRYMMARYVSVEYGNLLIAKEYEYGSYTPRVIHYSELAFAEHSPDFCEPDPRLGSVGTKGRYCSTNDTERMQSNHCQNMCCGRGYVTYEETTFTNCNCRITKDFRVICDKCPRVVLRNIYSQQALPVALKKRLSFKFVRHYKKVKFEATSIREVSYILKTSIIEAVLIPNAQDAEQKFAPEPSPPW
;
A
#
# COMPACT_ATOMS: atom_id res chain seq x y z
N MET A 1 13.90 5.67 -7.92
CA MET A 1 13.04 6.83 -8.30
C MET A 1 11.52 6.53 -8.20
N HIS A 2 11.03 5.80 -7.17
CA HIS A 2 9.68 5.17 -7.17
C HIS A 2 8.80 5.30 -5.91
N VAL A 3 9.19 6.13 -4.94
CA VAL A 3 8.31 7.04 -4.16
C VAL A 3 8.94 8.43 -3.93
N ARG A 4 10.25 8.75 -4.06
CA ARG A 4 11.24 8.32 -5.07
C ARG A 4 12.18 7.18 -4.68
N VAL A 5 11.98 6.54 -3.54
CA VAL A 5 11.88 5.07 -3.45
C VAL A 5 10.80 4.79 -2.41
N ALA A 6 10.02 3.69 -2.52
CA ALA A 6 9.05 3.29 -1.47
C ALA A 6 9.79 2.68 -0.27
N MET A 7 10.82 3.41 0.12
CA MET A 7 11.79 3.14 1.16
C MET A 7 12.36 1.73 1.02
N ALA A 8 13.43 1.64 0.23
CA ALA A 8 14.11 0.41 -0.22
C ALA A 8 14.45 -0.61 0.90
N GLN A 9 14.38 -1.92 0.59
CA GLN A 9 14.76 -2.99 1.53
C GLN A 9 15.98 -3.89 1.07
N VAL A 10 16.50 -4.80 1.93
CA VAL A 10 17.88 -5.41 1.94
C VAL A 10 17.87 -6.92 2.27
N GLU A 11 18.99 -7.62 2.02
CA GLU A 11 19.37 -8.96 2.51
C GLU A 11 20.49 -8.84 3.59
N GLU A 12 20.62 -9.71 4.61
CA GLU A 12 20.52 -11.17 4.52
C GLU A 12 20.27 -11.86 5.90
N ARG A 13 19.70 -13.08 5.85
CA ARG A 13 19.77 -14.25 6.77
C ARG A 13 19.52 -14.16 8.31
N VAL A 14 18.55 -15.00 8.74
CA VAL A 14 18.51 -15.85 9.99
C VAL A 14 18.33 -15.09 11.34
N ASP A 15 17.39 -15.39 12.25
CA ASP A 15 16.40 -16.48 12.40
C ASP A 15 15.07 -16.01 13.06
N GLY A 16 14.05 -16.88 13.06
CA GLY A 16 12.95 -16.92 14.07
C GLY A 16 12.06 -15.70 14.38
N CYS A 17 10.82 -15.67 13.87
CA CYS A 17 9.72 -14.92 14.50
C CYS A 17 9.02 -15.79 15.55
N GLY A 18 9.23 -15.52 16.83
CA GLY A 18 8.58 -16.20 17.96
C GLY A 18 9.48 -16.15 19.20
N GLY A 19 9.05 -15.44 20.25
CA GLY A 19 9.93 -15.03 21.35
C GLY A 19 10.19 -16.09 22.41
N GLY A 20 11.23 -15.84 23.21
CA GLY A 20 11.44 -16.43 24.53
C GLY A 20 11.53 -15.31 25.57
N GLY A 21 10.75 -15.39 26.63
CA GLY A 21 10.81 -14.45 27.74
C GLY A 21 11.93 -14.81 28.71
N GLY A 22 12.57 -13.79 29.29
CA GLY A 22 13.34 -13.90 30.54
C GLY A 22 12.59 -13.12 31.62
N GLY A 23 12.21 -13.79 32.70
CA GLY A 23 11.50 -13.16 33.81
C GLY A 23 12.44 -12.43 34.76
N GLY A 24 11.94 -11.38 35.40
CA GLY A 24 12.56 -10.66 36.50
C GLY A 24 11.51 -9.80 37.18
N GLY A 25 11.18 -10.10 38.44
CA GLY A 25 10.13 -9.42 39.20
C GLY A 25 10.59 -8.10 39.82
N GLY A 26 9.62 -7.28 40.23
CA GLY A 26 9.84 -6.05 40.97
C GLY A 26 8.53 -5.29 41.16
N ASP A 27 8.07 -5.18 42.41
CA ASP A 27 6.84 -4.48 42.80
C ASP A 27 6.95 -2.95 42.64
N GLY A 28 5.82 -2.27 42.47
CA GLY A 28 5.78 -0.80 42.43
C GLY A 28 4.41 -0.22 42.06
N SER A 29 3.64 0.20 43.07
CA SER A 29 2.27 0.73 42.95
C SER A 29 2.17 2.16 42.41
N GLY A 30 1.11 2.48 41.66
CA GLY A 30 0.53 3.84 41.65
C GLY A 30 0.07 4.44 40.31
N GLY A 31 -1.21 4.85 40.25
CA GLY A 31 -1.70 5.94 39.36
C GLY A 31 -2.05 5.57 37.91
N GLY A 32 -3.34 5.35 37.61
CA GLY A 32 -3.84 5.17 36.25
C GLY A 32 -4.27 6.48 35.56
N PRO A 33 -4.36 6.48 34.22
CA PRO A 33 -5.59 6.95 33.57
C PRO A 33 -6.15 5.98 32.51
N SER A 34 -7.40 6.24 32.12
CA SER A 34 -8.30 5.52 31.18
C SER A 34 -7.73 4.45 30.24
N LYS A 35 -8.41 3.30 30.24
CA LYS A 35 -8.28 2.22 29.24
C LYS A 35 -9.10 2.54 27.99
N ASP A 36 -8.45 2.65 26.83
CA ASP A 36 -9.08 2.38 25.53
C ASP A 36 -8.97 0.87 25.22
N LEU A 37 -9.94 0.30 24.52
CA LEU A 37 -10.11 -1.16 24.42
C LEU A 37 -8.96 -1.88 23.67
N ASP A 38 -8.48 -2.96 24.28
CA ASP A 38 -7.49 -3.87 23.72
C ASP A 38 -8.04 -4.81 22.63
N ILE A 39 -7.14 -5.18 21.72
CA ILE A 39 -7.36 -6.21 20.71
C ILE A 39 -7.22 -7.59 21.36
N VAL A 40 -8.18 -8.48 21.06
CA VAL A 40 -8.26 -9.84 21.63
C VAL A 40 -6.96 -10.64 21.45
N GLU A 41 -6.33 -10.99 22.57
CA GLU A 41 -5.19 -11.89 22.63
C GLU A 41 -5.67 -13.35 22.52
N VAL A 42 -5.21 -14.07 21.48
CA VAL A 42 -5.58 -15.48 21.24
C VAL A 42 -4.41 -16.39 21.61
N VAL A 43 -4.57 -17.11 22.72
CA VAL A 43 -3.59 -18.09 23.21
C VAL A 43 -3.81 -19.46 22.55
N GLY A 44 -2.72 -20.05 22.04
CA GLY A 44 -2.57 -21.50 21.92
C GLY A 44 -3.01 -22.18 20.62
N SER A 45 -2.04 -22.65 19.83
CA SER A 45 -2.15 -23.85 18.97
C SER A 45 -0.78 -24.28 18.42
N ARG A 46 0.02 -25.00 19.23
CA ARG A 46 1.23 -25.70 18.75
C ARG A 46 0.85 -26.97 17.97
N ALA A 47 0.26 -26.81 16.77
CA ALA A 47 -0.11 -27.93 15.91
C ALA A 47 -0.01 -27.67 14.39
N ILE A 48 0.01 -26.40 13.94
CA ILE A 48 -0.18 -26.05 12.52
C ILE A 48 1.13 -25.57 11.87
N SER A 49 2.19 -26.37 11.94
CA SER A 49 3.52 -26.04 11.37
C SER A 49 3.97 -26.93 10.20
N LYS A 50 3.28 -28.05 9.91
CA LYS A 50 3.70 -28.99 8.85
C LYS A 50 3.01 -28.87 7.50
N TYR A 51 1.89 -28.14 7.38
CA TYR A 51 1.03 -28.20 6.17
C TYR A 51 1.10 -27.00 5.20
N TYR A 52 1.73 -25.88 5.56
CA TYR A 52 1.86 -24.70 4.68
C TYR A 52 3.27 -24.53 4.08
N LYS A 53 3.70 -25.51 3.28
CA LYS A 53 4.84 -25.34 2.35
C LYS A 53 4.34 -24.75 1.02
N GLY A 54 4.31 -23.43 0.93
CA GLY A 54 4.06 -22.71 -0.32
C GLY A 54 3.24 -21.43 -0.13
N LYS A 55 3.76 -20.30 -0.61
CA LYS A 55 3.22 -18.94 -0.42
C LYS A 55 3.22 -18.47 1.05
N SER A 56 4.41 -18.42 1.64
CA SER A 56 4.69 -17.36 2.62
C SER A 56 4.41 -16.01 1.96
N VAL A 57 3.51 -15.21 2.54
CA VAL A 57 3.40 -13.80 2.18
C VAL A 57 4.78 -13.18 2.37
N HIS A 58 5.37 -12.63 1.31
CA HIS A 58 6.63 -11.88 1.43
C HIS A 58 6.33 -10.58 2.17
N CYS A 59 6.44 -10.62 3.50
CA CYS A 59 6.27 -9.46 4.37
C CYS A 59 7.36 -8.43 4.05
N SER A 60 7.04 -7.52 3.13
CA SER A 60 7.88 -6.40 2.72
C SER A 60 8.45 -5.68 3.94
N GLY A 61 9.78 -5.65 4.05
CA GLY A 61 10.50 -5.40 5.31
C GLY A 61 10.34 -4.00 5.93
N LEU A 62 9.51 -3.11 5.39
CA LEU A 62 9.20 -1.82 6.03
C LEU A 62 8.65 -1.98 7.45
N HIS A 63 8.09 -3.15 7.80
CA HIS A 63 7.66 -3.47 9.15
C HIS A 63 8.80 -3.56 10.20
N ARG A 64 10.07 -3.53 9.77
CA ARG A 64 11.26 -3.60 10.64
C ARG A 64 12.09 -2.31 10.62
N TYR A 65 11.45 -1.17 10.88
CA TYR A 65 12.12 -0.04 11.55
C TYR A 65 11.60 0.05 12.99
N PRO A 66 12.19 -0.69 13.94
CA PRO A 66 11.69 -0.76 15.31
C PRO A 66 12.21 0.42 16.13
N ARG A 67 11.91 1.66 15.71
CA ARG A 67 11.76 2.70 16.72
C ARG A 67 10.51 2.34 17.49
N THR A 68 10.70 2.05 18.78
CA THR A 68 9.60 1.74 19.70
C THR A 68 8.64 2.92 19.76
N LYS A 69 7.40 2.70 20.22
CA LYS A 69 6.41 3.79 20.36
C LYS A 69 6.93 4.96 21.23
N ALA A 70 7.93 4.75 22.09
CA ALA A 70 8.60 5.80 22.86
C ALA A 70 9.45 6.73 21.97
N LEU A 71 10.21 6.17 21.02
CA LEU A 71 11.14 6.92 20.16
C LEU A 71 10.45 7.65 19.00
N GLU A 72 9.11 7.56 18.90
CA GLU A 72 8.28 8.18 17.85
C GLU A 72 8.27 9.72 17.87
N LYS A 73 8.62 10.33 18.99
CA LYS A 73 8.75 11.81 19.17
C LYS A 73 10.17 12.32 18.93
N GLU A 74 11.16 11.45 18.99
CA GLU A 74 12.55 11.83 18.79
C GLU A 74 12.87 12.05 17.31
N ARG A 75 13.82 12.94 17.03
CA ARG A 75 14.38 13.11 15.68
C ARG A 75 15.25 11.94 15.24
N PHE A 76 15.33 11.74 13.92
CA PHE A 76 16.33 10.86 13.31
C PHE A 76 17.74 11.43 13.53
N THR A 77 18.64 10.56 13.98
CA THR A 77 20.07 10.85 14.08
C THR A 77 20.74 10.89 12.70
N PRO A 78 21.93 11.52 12.57
CA PRO A 78 22.68 11.49 11.32
C PRO A 78 22.96 10.06 10.82
N ASN A 79 23.21 9.11 11.74
CA ASN A 79 23.45 7.71 11.41
C ASN A 79 22.19 7.03 10.86
N GLU A 80 21.01 7.28 11.44
CA GLU A 80 19.74 6.79 10.91
C GLU A 80 19.41 7.39 9.53
N CYS A 81 19.77 8.65 9.28
CA CYS A 81 19.64 9.27 7.96
C CYS A 81 20.60 8.68 6.91
N VAL A 82 21.85 8.40 7.30
CA VAL A 82 22.83 7.74 6.44
C VAL A 82 22.42 6.30 6.16
N TYR A 83 21.98 5.56 7.19
CA TYR A 83 21.35 4.26 7.03
C TYR A 83 20.18 4.37 6.05
N ALA A 84 19.21 5.26 6.26
CA ALA A 84 18.07 5.45 5.38
C ALA A 84 18.47 5.79 3.92
N LYS A 85 19.56 6.51 3.68
CA LYS A 85 20.08 6.73 2.33
C LYS A 85 20.50 5.45 1.62
N TYR A 86 21.35 4.63 2.24
CA TYR A 86 21.84 3.39 1.64
C TYR A 86 20.77 2.29 1.66
N ARG A 87 20.11 2.15 2.80
CA ARG A 87 19.04 1.22 3.11
C ARG A 87 17.80 1.48 2.27
N TYR A 88 17.22 2.67 2.41
CA TYR A 88 15.92 3.08 1.85
C TYR A 88 16.03 3.85 0.52
N GLY A 89 17.25 4.13 0.04
CA GLY A 89 17.48 4.74 -1.28
C GLY A 89 17.14 6.23 -1.36
N LEU A 90 17.23 6.96 -0.23
CA LEU A 90 16.94 8.40 -0.20
C LEU A 90 17.85 9.17 -1.17
N GLY A 91 17.24 9.96 -2.04
CA GLY A 91 17.97 10.88 -2.92
C GLY A 91 18.60 12.04 -2.15
N ARG A 92 19.57 12.73 -2.76
CA ARG A 92 20.32 13.83 -2.13
C ARG A 92 19.44 14.84 -1.37
N LYS A 93 18.34 15.32 -1.96
CA LYS A 93 17.42 16.26 -1.30
C LYS A 93 16.68 15.66 -0.09
N GLN A 94 16.35 14.38 -0.14
CA GLN A 94 15.68 13.66 0.95
C GLN A 94 16.66 13.43 2.12
N LEU A 95 17.95 13.24 1.82
CA LEU A 95 19.02 13.23 2.82
C LEU A 95 19.26 14.63 3.42
N GLU A 96 19.28 15.67 2.59
CA GLU A 96 19.35 17.08 3.04
C GLU A 96 18.17 17.42 3.97
N PHE A 97 16.95 16.94 3.67
CA PHE A 97 15.79 17.02 4.56
C PHE A 97 15.98 16.21 5.86
N CYS A 98 16.43 14.96 5.77
CA CYS A 98 16.61 14.09 6.93
C CYS A 98 17.63 14.65 7.94
N HIS A 99 18.68 15.31 7.46
CA HIS A 99 19.67 15.98 8.33
C HIS A 99 19.22 17.37 8.82
N HIS A 100 18.14 17.95 8.29
CA HIS A 100 17.62 19.22 8.78
C HIS A 100 16.99 19.03 10.17
N PRO A 101 17.18 19.94 11.15
CA PRO A 101 16.59 19.80 12.49
C PRO A 101 15.09 19.48 12.46
N GLU A 102 14.27 20.31 11.82
CA GLU A 102 12.84 20.08 11.64
C GLU A 102 12.53 18.77 10.85
N GLY A 103 13.16 18.60 9.68
CA GLY A 103 12.90 17.46 8.79
C GLY A 103 13.25 16.12 9.42
N SER A 104 14.22 16.10 10.34
CA SER A 104 14.63 14.90 11.08
C SER A 104 13.55 14.36 12.03
N PHE A 105 12.65 15.20 12.56
CA PHE A 105 11.48 14.75 13.34
C PHE A 105 10.39 14.15 12.44
N ALA A 106 10.16 14.75 11.27
CA ALA A 106 9.17 14.29 10.29
C ALA A 106 9.51 12.94 9.62
N MET A 107 10.72 12.41 9.77
CA MET A 107 11.14 11.14 9.15
C MET A 107 10.33 9.91 9.60
N HIS A 108 9.68 9.94 10.77
CA HIS A 108 8.70 8.91 11.14
C HIS A 108 7.47 8.90 10.22
N ALA A 109 6.92 10.07 9.90
CA ALA A 109 5.82 10.20 8.94
C ALA A 109 6.22 9.66 7.56
N VAL A 110 7.46 9.96 7.14
CA VAL A 110 8.04 9.47 5.88
C VAL A 110 8.08 7.94 5.79
N LEU A 111 8.41 7.24 6.90
CA LEU A 111 8.37 5.78 6.94
C LEU A 111 6.95 5.24 7.01
N LYS A 112 6.07 5.84 7.84
CA LYS A 112 4.66 5.44 7.96
C LYS A 112 3.89 5.59 6.66
N SER A 113 4.09 6.69 5.94
CA SER A 113 3.46 6.91 4.64
C SER A 113 3.91 5.88 3.59
N ALA A 114 5.16 5.45 3.64
CA ALA A 114 5.65 4.40 2.74
C ALA A 114 5.09 3.02 3.08
N GLN A 115 4.93 2.69 4.38
CA GLN A 115 4.19 1.51 4.83
C GLN A 115 2.75 1.54 4.31
N ALA A 116 2.06 2.67 4.49
CA ALA A 116 0.69 2.87 4.01
C ALA A 116 0.57 2.69 2.48
N VAL A 117 1.47 3.28 1.68
CA VAL A 117 1.45 3.12 0.22
C VAL A 117 1.64 1.66 -0.22
N ILE A 118 2.59 0.95 0.38
CA ILE A 118 2.86 -0.47 0.05
C ILE A 118 1.68 -1.36 0.41
N TYR A 119 0.97 -1.06 1.51
CA TYR A 119 -0.19 -1.81 1.95
C TYR A 119 -1.46 -1.44 1.14
N TYR A 120 -1.84 -0.16 1.08
CA TYR A 120 -3.11 0.26 0.49
C TYR A 120 -3.12 0.28 -1.05
N CYS A 121 -1.98 0.42 -1.73
CA CYS A 121 -2.00 0.43 -3.20
C CYS A 121 -2.49 -0.91 -3.80
N PRO A 122 -2.02 -2.09 -3.36
CA PRO A 122 -2.63 -3.37 -3.73
C PRO A 122 -4.12 -3.49 -3.38
N HIS A 123 -4.60 -2.85 -2.31
CA HIS A 123 -6.03 -2.84 -1.97
C HIS A 123 -6.87 -1.96 -2.92
N ILE A 124 -6.41 -0.74 -3.21
CA ILE A 124 -7.07 0.20 -4.16
C ILE A 124 -7.19 -0.43 -5.55
N PHE A 125 -6.13 -1.10 -6.01
CA PHE A 125 -6.05 -1.67 -7.35
C PHE A 125 -6.35 -3.17 -7.40
N LYS A 126 -6.85 -3.78 -6.30
CA LYS A 126 -7.10 -5.23 -6.20
C LYS A 126 -7.93 -5.76 -7.37
N ASP A 127 -8.93 -5.00 -7.79
CA ASP A 127 -9.92 -5.38 -8.80
C ASP A 127 -9.53 -5.01 -10.24
N ARG A 128 -8.24 -4.72 -10.48
CA ARG A 128 -7.70 -4.39 -11.81
C ARG A 128 -6.62 -5.37 -12.27
N ARG A 129 -6.37 -5.39 -13.58
CA ARG A 129 -5.30 -6.19 -14.21
C ARG A 129 -3.93 -5.81 -13.64
N TRP A 130 -3.61 -4.52 -13.64
CA TRP A 130 -2.54 -3.98 -12.80
C TRP A 130 -3.06 -3.80 -11.38
N ASN A 131 -2.50 -4.56 -10.44
CA ASN A 131 -2.91 -4.61 -9.04
C ASN A 131 -1.88 -4.00 -8.08
N CYS A 132 -1.00 -3.14 -8.57
CA CYS A 132 0.05 -2.50 -7.79
C CYS A 132 1.09 -3.43 -7.12
N SER A 133 1.12 -4.74 -7.44
CA SER A 133 2.15 -5.70 -6.98
C SER A 133 3.59 -5.24 -7.24
N SER A 134 3.80 -4.44 -8.29
CA SER A 134 5.06 -3.74 -8.60
C SER A 134 5.67 -2.94 -7.43
N VAL A 135 4.87 -2.58 -6.42
CA VAL A 135 5.33 -1.87 -5.22
C VAL A 135 6.27 -2.73 -4.34
N GLU A 136 6.15 -4.05 -4.39
CA GLU A 136 6.96 -5.01 -3.61
C GLU A 136 8.43 -5.02 -4.04
N TYR A 137 8.72 -4.77 -5.32
CA TYR A 137 10.08 -4.79 -5.87
C TYR A 137 10.92 -3.56 -5.51
N LEU A 138 10.38 -2.62 -4.74
CA LEU A 138 11.03 -1.35 -4.46
C LEU A 138 12.19 -1.55 -3.47
N PRO A 139 13.45 -1.24 -3.86
CA PRO A 139 13.84 -0.10 -4.71
C PRO A 139 13.78 -0.24 -6.23
N LYS A 140 13.89 -1.47 -6.73
CA LYS A 140 14.17 -1.81 -8.13
C LYS A 140 12.86 -1.84 -8.91
N ALA A 141 12.32 -0.66 -9.19
CA ALA A 141 11.06 -0.55 -9.91
C ALA A 141 11.05 -1.22 -11.28
N THR A 142 10.01 -2.01 -11.46
CA THR A 142 9.55 -2.59 -12.72
C THR A 142 9.13 -1.50 -13.73
N PRO A 143 9.15 -1.78 -15.04
CA PRO A 143 8.97 -0.75 -16.07
C PRO A 143 7.62 0.01 -16.02
N ASP A 144 6.55 -0.65 -15.61
CA ASP A 144 5.19 -0.12 -15.40
C ASP A 144 5.14 1.04 -14.39
N ILE A 145 5.96 1.03 -13.34
CA ILE A 145 6.12 2.16 -12.41
C ILE A 145 7.46 2.89 -12.60
N ALA A 146 8.32 2.42 -13.50
CA ALA A 146 9.57 3.09 -13.84
C ALA A 146 9.38 4.20 -14.87
N ARG A 147 8.54 4.00 -15.91
CA ARG A 147 8.35 4.87 -17.10
C ARG A 147 7.59 6.18 -16.78
N THR A 148 6.63 6.62 -17.59
CA THR A 148 5.73 7.78 -17.35
C THR A 148 4.29 7.40 -17.70
N THR A 149 3.88 6.26 -17.19
CA THR A 149 2.59 5.57 -17.32
C THR A 149 1.55 6.10 -16.34
N ARG A 150 0.30 5.64 -16.52
CA ARG A 150 -0.84 5.97 -15.66
C ARG A 150 -0.70 5.38 -14.25
N GLU A 151 -0.16 4.17 -14.14
CA GLU A 151 0.08 3.44 -12.89
C GLU A 151 1.06 4.21 -12.00
N LYS A 152 2.11 4.75 -12.61
CA LYS A 152 3.06 5.63 -11.94
C LYS A 152 2.43 6.95 -11.48
N ALA A 153 1.48 7.50 -12.23
CA ALA A 153 0.78 8.73 -11.87
C ALA A 153 0.00 8.54 -10.57
N ALA A 154 -0.77 7.46 -10.47
CA ALA A 154 -1.47 7.08 -9.24
C ALA A 154 -0.51 6.79 -8.08
N MET A 155 0.58 6.04 -8.32
CA MET A 155 1.62 5.81 -7.30
C MET A 155 2.23 7.10 -6.76
N HIS A 156 2.47 8.10 -7.61
CA HIS A 156 3.00 9.39 -7.17
C HIS A 156 1.97 10.21 -6.38
N ALA A 157 0.70 10.18 -6.78
CA ALA A 157 -0.37 10.88 -6.08
C ALA A 157 -0.68 10.25 -4.72
N LEU A 158 -0.86 8.92 -4.66
CA LEU A 158 -1.07 8.19 -3.41
C LEU A 158 0.10 8.39 -2.43
N ALA A 159 1.33 8.42 -2.93
CA ALA A 159 2.51 8.60 -2.09
C ALA A 159 2.67 10.01 -1.51
N SER A 160 2.33 11.07 -2.25
CA SER A 160 2.34 12.42 -1.67
C SER A 160 1.11 12.69 -0.80
N ALA A 161 -0.06 12.14 -1.14
CA ALA A 161 -1.26 12.17 -0.30
C ALA A 161 -0.99 11.52 1.07
N ALA A 162 -0.48 10.28 1.08
CA ALA A 162 -0.14 9.57 2.30
C ALA A 162 0.96 10.25 3.12
N LEU A 163 1.98 10.83 2.47
CA LEU A 163 3.04 11.56 3.16
C LEU A 163 2.51 12.80 3.88
N MET A 164 1.69 13.60 3.19
CA MET A 164 1.09 14.80 3.77
C MET A 164 0.07 14.47 4.87
N PHE A 165 -0.75 13.42 4.70
CA PHE A 165 -1.62 12.92 5.75
C PHE A 165 -0.84 12.54 7.01
N GLU A 166 0.20 11.71 6.89
CA GLU A 166 1.00 11.25 8.04
C GLU A 166 1.73 12.41 8.74
N ILE A 167 2.22 13.41 8.00
CA ILE A 167 2.84 14.60 8.63
C ILE A 167 1.78 15.41 9.38
N ALA A 168 0.65 15.75 8.74
CA ALA A 168 -0.39 16.58 9.35
C ALA A 168 -0.95 15.93 10.62
N ARG A 169 -1.19 14.61 10.56
CA ARG A 169 -1.68 13.82 11.69
C ARG A 169 -0.66 13.76 12.83
N ARG A 170 0.63 13.63 12.54
CA ARG A 170 1.69 13.61 13.57
C ARG A 170 1.97 14.98 14.17
N CYS A 171 1.74 16.07 13.44
CA CYS A 171 1.67 17.41 14.04
C CYS A 171 0.49 17.49 15.02
N ALA A 172 -0.70 17.05 14.62
CA ALA A 172 -1.88 17.05 15.48
C ALA A 172 -1.79 16.09 16.70
N GLU A 173 -0.85 15.14 16.69
CA GLU A 173 -0.55 14.24 17.81
C GLU A 173 0.65 14.71 18.67
N ASN A 174 1.23 15.89 18.38
CA ASN A 174 2.45 16.39 19.01
C ASN A 174 3.61 15.35 18.98
N LYS A 175 3.87 14.83 17.77
CA LYS A 175 4.94 13.86 17.46
C LYS A 175 5.99 14.39 16.48
N ILE A 176 5.86 15.65 16.06
CA ILE A 176 6.87 16.39 15.31
C ILE A 176 7.10 17.67 16.12
N MET A 177 8.34 17.89 16.58
CA MET A 177 8.69 19.11 17.31
C MET A 177 8.43 20.35 16.46
N ASP A 178 8.04 21.43 17.12
CA ASP A 178 7.78 22.74 16.51
C ASP A 178 6.71 22.70 15.40
N CYS A 179 5.76 21.75 15.46
CA CYS A 179 4.61 21.67 14.57
C CYS A 179 3.30 21.90 15.34
N GLU A 180 2.64 23.04 15.07
CA GLU A 180 1.37 23.42 15.69
C GLU A 180 0.16 22.65 15.10
N CYS A 181 -0.95 22.64 15.84
CA CYS A 181 -2.27 22.28 15.31
C CYS A 181 -2.67 23.17 14.10
N GLY A 182 -3.51 22.65 13.22
CA GLY A 182 -4.12 23.44 12.15
C GLY A 182 -5.01 24.54 12.72
N ARG A 183 -4.88 25.76 12.18
CA ARG A 183 -5.70 26.91 12.57
C ARG A 183 -7.05 26.86 11.85
N VAL A 184 -8.11 27.28 12.54
CA VAL A 184 -9.42 27.60 11.93
C VAL A 184 -9.54 29.11 11.80
N ASP A 185 -10.31 29.55 10.81
CA ASP A 185 -10.34 30.95 10.37
C ASP A 185 -10.90 31.89 11.45
N ASN A 186 -11.87 31.43 12.24
CA ASN A 186 -12.37 32.12 13.41
C ASN A 186 -12.87 31.13 14.48
N TRP A 187 -12.15 31.03 15.61
CA TRP A 187 -12.52 30.16 16.73
C TRP A 187 -13.83 30.59 17.43
N ASN A 188 -14.20 31.86 17.36
CA ASN A 188 -15.37 32.42 18.03
C ASN A 188 -16.68 32.20 17.24
N VAL A 189 -16.61 31.68 16.02
CA VAL A 189 -17.78 31.39 15.17
C VAL A 189 -17.94 29.87 15.07
N PRO A 190 -18.95 29.28 15.73
CA PRO A 190 -19.30 27.87 15.58
C PRO A 190 -19.39 27.41 14.11
N PRO A 191 -18.98 26.16 13.81
CA PRO A 191 -19.29 25.57 12.50
C PRO A 191 -20.81 25.40 12.36
N GLN A 192 -21.36 25.77 11.20
CA GLN A 192 -22.78 25.59 10.92
C GLN A 192 -23.06 24.13 10.55
N PRO A 193 -24.25 23.57 10.88
CA PRO A 193 -24.57 22.16 10.61
C PRO A 193 -24.39 21.73 9.14
N GLN A 194 -24.61 22.65 8.20
CA GLN A 194 -24.42 22.42 6.76
C GLN A 194 -22.94 22.25 6.32
N ASP A 195 -22.00 22.75 7.12
CA ASP A 195 -20.55 22.74 6.84
C ASP A 195 -19.82 21.60 7.59
N ILE A 196 -20.59 20.67 8.18
CA ILE A 196 -20.11 19.55 8.99
C ILE A 196 -20.27 18.24 8.20
N ASP A 197 -19.16 17.73 7.65
CA ASP A 197 -19.15 16.48 6.89
C ASP A 197 -19.42 15.22 7.73
N ASP A 198 -19.02 15.26 9.00
CA ASP A 198 -19.17 14.17 9.97
C ASP A 198 -19.59 14.74 11.31
N PRO A 199 -20.91 14.84 11.58
CA PRO A 199 -21.43 15.35 12.84
C PRO A 199 -21.18 14.39 14.02
N GLY A 200 -20.56 13.23 13.79
CA GLY A 200 -20.42 12.18 14.80
C GLY A 200 -21.78 11.53 15.15
N PRO A 201 -21.86 10.79 16.25
CA PRO A 201 -23.10 10.16 16.67
C PRO A 201 -24.20 11.18 16.97
N SER A 202 -25.45 10.74 16.80
CA SER A 202 -26.66 11.47 17.22
C SER A 202 -27.26 10.75 18.42
N ASP A 203 -27.73 11.51 19.40
CA ASP A 203 -28.36 10.97 20.60
C ASP A 203 -29.84 10.69 20.28
N GLY A 204 -30.22 9.41 20.19
CA GLY A 204 -31.55 8.99 19.71
C GLY A 204 -32.71 9.40 20.63
N ASN A 205 -32.40 9.84 21.85
CA ASN A 205 -33.36 10.31 22.85
C ASN A 205 -33.35 11.84 23.00
N GLN A 206 -32.67 12.59 22.12
CA GLN A 206 -32.60 14.04 22.22
C GLN A 206 -33.98 14.67 21.91
N PRO A 207 -34.55 15.50 22.81
CA PRO A 207 -35.81 16.20 22.55
C PRO A 207 -35.66 17.10 21.31
N GLN A 208 -36.66 17.10 20.44
CA GLN A 208 -36.63 17.84 19.17
C GLN A 208 -36.43 19.35 19.35
N ASP A 209 -36.77 19.89 20.52
CA ASP A 209 -36.70 21.32 20.86
C ASP A 209 -35.35 21.78 21.44
N VAL A 210 -34.37 20.88 21.65
CA VAL A 210 -33.05 21.25 22.21
C VAL A 210 -31.98 21.26 21.12
N PRO A 211 -31.59 22.44 20.59
CA PRO A 211 -30.61 22.53 19.51
C PRO A 211 -29.21 22.11 19.97
N VAL A 212 -28.56 21.27 19.17
CA VAL A 212 -27.16 20.88 19.37
C VAL A 212 -26.25 22.10 19.24
N GLN A 213 -25.46 22.38 20.27
CA GLN A 213 -24.48 23.46 20.24
C GLN A 213 -23.14 22.96 19.71
N TYR A 214 -22.62 23.63 18.68
CA TYR A 214 -21.33 23.29 18.07
C TYR A 214 -20.25 24.29 18.53
N HIS A 215 -19.04 23.78 18.76
CA HIS A 215 -17.89 24.60 19.16
C HIS A 215 -16.64 24.11 18.43
N TRP A 216 -15.74 25.01 18.04
CA TRP A 216 -14.40 24.61 17.62
C TRP A 216 -13.58 24.18 18.83
N GLY A 217 -12.81 23.10 18.71
CA GLY A 217 -11.94 22.61 19.76
C GLY A 217 -11.02 21.48 19.30
N GLY A 218 -10.30 20.85 20.22
CA GLY A 218 -9.34 19.81 19.89
C GLY A 218 -8.16 20.34 19.05
N CYS A 219 -7.58 19.48 18.21
CA CYS A 219 -6.41 19.80 17.40
C CYS A 219 -6.65 19.36 15.95
N SER A 220 -6.88 20.35 15.07
CA SER A 220 -7.05 20.12 13.63
C SER A 220 -5.74 19.69 12.98
N ASP A 221 -5.82 18.94 11.89
CA ASP A 221 -4.64 18.55 11.11
C ASP A 221 -4.04 19.79 10.39
N ASN A 222 -2.73 20.05 10.58
CA ASN A 222 -2.08 21.24 10.02
C ASN A 222 -1.65 21.03 8.56
N VAL A 223 -2.57 21.36 7.65
CA VAL A 223 -2.43 21.19 6.20
C VAL A 223 -1.25 21.98 5.62
N GLU A 224 -1.06 23.24 6.02
CA GLU A 224 -0.03 24.10 5.41
C GLU A 224 1.39 23.71 5.87
N ALA A 225 1.57 23.38 7.16
CA ALA A 225 2.82 22.79 7.63
C ALA A 225 3.11 21.46 6.92
N ALA A 226 2.13 20.54 6.88
CA ALA A 226 2.31 19.23 6.26
C ALA A 226 2.64 19.30 4.77
N LYS A 227 2.02 20.23 4.05
CA LYS A 227 2.31 20.58 2.65
C LYS A 227 3.75 21.07 2.51
N THR A 228 4.20 21.99 3.36
CA THR A 228 5.59 22.49 3.37
C THR A 228 6.61 21.36 3.59
N TYR A 229 6.45 20.54 4.63
CA TYR A 229 7.30 19.37 4.88
C TYR A 229 7.29 18.37 3.71
N THR A 230 6.11 18.09 3.15
CA THR A 230 5.93 17.17 1.99
C THR A 230 6.68 17.68 0.76
N GLN A 231 6.53 18.96 0.43
CA GLN A 231 7.22 19.60 -0.70
C GLN A 231 8.74 19.61 -0.50
N ALA A 232 9.21 19.88 0.72
CA ALA A 232 10.62 19.85 1.09
C ALA A 232 11.22 18.44 0.89
N PHE A 233 10.59 17.40 1.44
CA PHE A 233 11.03 16.01 1.29
C PHE A 233 11.01 15.52 -0.16
N LEU A 234 9.91 15.76 -0.89
CA LEU A 234 9.80 15.42 -2.32
C LEU A 234 10.75 16.25 -3.19
N GLY A 235 11.36 17.28 -2.61
CA GLY A 235 12.45 18.04 -3.20
C GLY A 235 11.97 19.01 -4.29
N PHE A 236 10.84 19.65 -4.06
CA PHE A 236 10.27 20.68 -4.94
C PHE A 236 11.25 21.87 -5.10
N PRO A 237 11.09 22.72 -6.12
CA PRO A 237 11.77 24.02 -6.15
C PRO A 237 11.30 24.85 -4.95
N SER A 238 12.22 25.46 -4.21
CA SER A 238 11.87 26.50 -3.24
C SER A 238 11.51 27.77 -4.03
N GLU A 239 10.39 28.39 -3.66
CA GLU A 239 9.79 29.54 -4.34
C GLU A 239 10.76 30.72 -4.41
N ASN A 240 11.50 30.97 -3.32
CA ASN A 240 12.47 32.07 -3.19
C ASN A 240 13.91 31.73 -3.61
N ARG A 241 14.14 30.79 -4.55
CA ARG A 241 15.48 30.56 -5.10
C ARG A 241 15.72 31.40 -6.36
N PRO A 242 16.51 32.50 -6.29
CA PRO A 242 17.04 33.11 -7.51
C PRO A 242 17.80 32.06 -8.31
N GLN A 243 17.64 32.12 -9.63
CA GLN A 243 18.11 31.10 -10.54
C GLN A 243 19.65 31.04 -10.52
N ARG A 244 20.23 30.17 -9.67
CA ARG A 244 21.68 29.97 -9.52
C ARG A 244 22.32 29.70 -10.87
N ARG A 245 22.80 30.76 -11.53
CA ARG A 245 23.74 30.68 -12.65
C ARG A 245 24.94 29.93 -12.08
N ARG A 246 25.12 28.67 -12.46
CA ARG A 246 26.32 27.91 -12.13
C ARG A 246 27.48 28.66 -12.75
N SER A 247 28.25 29.38 -11.94
CA SER A 247 29.52 29.94 -12.39
C SER A 247 30.32 28.80 -12.98
N ARG A 248 30.76 28.98 -14.23
CA ARG A 248 31.54 27.97 -14.95
C ARG A 248 33.03 28.06 -14.65
N TYR A 249 33.39 28.91 -13.70
CA TYR A 249 34.75 29.28 -13.35
C TYR A 249 35.16 28.60 -12.05
N ALA A 250 36.31 27.92 -12.08
CA ALA A 250 37.04 27.47 -10.91
C ALA A 250 38.38 28.19 -10.88
N MET A 251 38.90 28.48 -9.69
CA MET A 251 40.19 29.11 -9.52
C MET A 251 41.30 28.08 -9.80
N ASP A 252 42.31 28.42 -10.59
CA ASP A 252 43.50 27.60 -10.81
C ASP A 252 44.55 27.82 -9.70
N VAL A 253 45.64 27.05 -9.76
CA VAL A 253 46.74 27.09 -8.78
C VAL A 253 47.47 28.45 -8.75
N TYR A 254 47.23 29.31 -9.75
CA TYR A 254 47.78 30.67 -9.86
C TYR A 254 46.72 31.75 -9.57
N GLY A 255 45.59 31.39 -8.96
CA GLY A 255 44.53 32.33 -8.58
C GLY A 255 43.62 32.79 -9.74
N ARG A 256 43.78 32.26 -10.96
CA ARG A 256 42.99 32.69 -12.13
C ARG A 256 41.69 31.91 -12.26
N TYR A 257 40.59 32.62 -12.50
CA TYR A 257 39.28 32.01 -12.75
C TYR A 257 39.21 31.40 -14.15
N ASN A 258 39.40 30.08 -14.24
CA ASN A 258 39.37 29.33 -15.50
C ASN A 258 38.05 28.61 -15.72
N ARG A 259 37.59 28.59 -16.98
CA ARG A 259 36.31 28.00 -17.38
C ARG A 259 36.43 26.47 -17.46
N VAL A 260 35.88 25.73 -16.50
CA VAL A 260 36.04 24.27 -16.40
C VAL A 260 35.52 23.57 -17.67
N PRO A 261 36.39 22.86 -18.44
CA PRO A 261 35.97 22.13 -19.63
C PRO A 261 35.02 20.98 -19.25
N ARG A 262 33.84 20.97 -19.86
CA ARG A 262 32.79 20.00 -19.52
C ARG A 262 33.03 18.66 -20.23
N GLN A 263 33.97 17.86 -19.72
CA GLN A 263 34.12 16.45 -20.09
C GLN A 263 32.91 15.64 -19.59
N THR A 264 31.79 15.75 -20.30
CA THR A 264 30.64 14.85 -20.13
C THR A 264 30.13 14.48 -21.51
N VAL A 265 30.12 13.18 -21.84
CA VAL A 265 29.49 12.63 -23.04
C VAL A 265 28.09 13.25 -23.20
N LYS A 266 27.91 14.09 -24.23
CA LYS A 266 26.67 14.86 -24.42
C LYS A 266 25.52 13.86 -24.63
N PRO A 267 24.50 13.80 -23.74
CA PRO A 267 23.37 12.92 -23.96
C PRO A 267 22.62 13.35 -25.23
N THR A 268 22.19 12.39 -26.04
CA THR A 268 21.40 12.67 -27.26
C THR A 268 20.17 13.52 -26.95
N LYS A 269 19.81 14.43 -27.86
CA LYS A 269 18.71 15.42 -27.70
C LYS A 269 17.41 14.74 -27.23
N LYS A 270 17.07 13.58 -27.81
CA LYS A 270 15.92 12.72 -27.46
C LYS A 270 15.98 12.18 -26.02
N ARG A 271 17.16 11.74 -25.53
CA ARG A 271 17.33 11.23 -24.15
C ARG A 271 17.18 12.34 -23.10
N ASN A 272 17.64 13.56 -23.39
CA ASN A 272 17.43 14.71 -22.52
C ASN A 272 15.96 15.14 -22.48
N SER A 273 15.25 15.12 -23.62
CA SER A 273 13.82 15.41 -23.68
C SER A 273 12.99 14.45 -22.81
N ARG A 274 13.12 13.13 -23.00
CA ARG A 274 12.41 12.13 -22.16
C ARG A 274 12.68 12.30 -20.66
N ARG A 275 13.92 12.60 -20.26
CA ARG A 275 14.29 12.89 -18.87
C ARG A 275 13.64 14.17 -18.33
N LYS A 276 13.51 15.21 -19.17
CA LYS A 276 12.79 16.46 -18.85
C LYS A 276 11.30 16.17 -18.62
N THR A 277 10.64 15.53 -19.58
CA THR A 277 9.21 15.14 -19.50
C THR A 277 8.90 14.36 -18.24
N LYS A 278 9.66 13.29 -17.98
CA LYS A 278 9.53 12.48 -16.76
C LYS A 278 9.68 13.28 -15.47
N LYS A 279 10.55 14.28 -15.43
CA LYS A 279 10.69 15.14 -14.24
C LYS A 279 9.44 16.00 -14.01
N ILE A 280 8.87 16.56 -15.08
CA ILE A 280 7.71 17.47 -15.03
C ILE A 280 6.45 16.69 -14.68
N VAL A 281 6.14 15.62 -15.41
CA VAL A 281 4.96 14.76 -15.18
C VAL A 281 4.96 14.18 -13.76
N ASN A 282 6.11 13.68 -13.27
CA ASN A 282 6.18 13.18 -11.89
C ASN A 282 5.95 14.31 -10.86
N LEU A 283 6.47 15.53 -11.11
CA LEU A 283 6.25 16.67 -10.21
C LEU A 283 4.76 17.10 -10.19
N HIS A 284 4.11 17.09 -11.34
CA HIS A 284 2.66 17.31 -11.45
C HIS A 284 1.87 16.30 -10.63
N ASN A 285 2.13 15.00 -10.81
CA ASN A 285 1.39 13.96 -10.09
C ASN A 285 1.63 13.99 -8.57
N TYR A 286 2.82 14.42 -8.12
CA TYR A 286 3.04 14.70 -6.70
C TYR A 286 2.22 15.89 -6.19
N LYS A 287 2.16 17.00 -6.95
CA LYS A 287 1.28 18.13 -6.63
C LYS A 287 -0.19 17.73 -6.62
N ALA A 288 -0.59 16.83 -7.52
CA ALA A 288 -1.97 16.34 -7.56
C ALA A 288 -2.32 15.49 -6.34
N GLY A 289 -1.42 14.62 -5.87
CA GLY A 289 -1.62 13.92 -4.60
C GLY A 289 -1.72 14.85 -3.38
N ILE A 290 -0.90 15.91 -3.35
CA ILE A 290 -0.99 16.98 -2.33
C ILE A 290 -2.37 17.65 -2.39
N LYS A 291 -2.83 18.02 -3.59
CA LYS A 291 -4.13 18.67 -3.77
C LYS A 291 -5.30 17.75 -3.40
N ILE A 292 -5.23 16.46 -3.77
CA ILE A 292 -6.26 15.46 -3.44
C ILE A 292 -6.43 15.30 -1.92
N ILE A 293 -5.34 15.26 -1.14
CA ILE A 293 -5.45 15.16 0.32
C ILE A 293 -5.83 16.51 0.94
N GLU A 294 -5.29 17.63 0.45
CA GLU A 294 -5.67 19.00 0.87
C GLU A 294 -7.19 19.23 0.72
N ASP A 295 -7.78 18.86 -0.42
CA ASP A 295 -9.22 18.92 -0.69
C ASP A 295 -10.05 17.86 0.08
N SER A 296 -9.40 16.96 0.82
CA SER A 296 -10.06 15.95 1.65
C SER A 296 -10.21 16.37 3.11
N GLN A 297 -9.81 17.60 3.47
CA GLN A 297 -10.01 18.11 4.82
C GLN A 297 -11.50 18.32 5.09
N ARG A 298 -11.99 17.75 6.18
CA ARG A 298 -13.40 17.72 6.58
C ARG A 298 -13.61 18.22 7.99
N THR A 299 -14.74 18.85 8.26
CA THR A 299 -15.15 19.19 9.62
C THR A 299 -15.74 17.96 10.29
N ARG A 300 -15.05 17.45 11.31
CA ARG A 300 -15.51 16.31 12.13
C ARG A 300 -15.84 16.76 13.53
N CYS A 301 -16.92 16.23 14.10
CA CYS A 301 -17.36 16.58 15.45
C CYS A 301 -17.46 15.35 16.38
N LYS A 302 -17.27 15.58 17.67
CA LYS A 302 -17.46 14.59 18.74
C LYS A 302 -18.40 15.15 19.82
N CYS A 303 -19.20 14.28 20.42
CA CYS A 303 -20.08 14.64 21.52
C CYS A 303 -19.28 14.90 22.81
N GLN A 304 -19.58 16.00 23.48
CA GLN A 304 -18.91 16.45 24.71
C GLN A 304 -19.97 16.84 25.75
N GLY A 305 -20.72 15.84 26.22
CA GLY A 305 -21.72 15.99 27.27
C GLY A 305 -21.54 14.93 28.36
N VAL A 306 -22.26 15.11 29.47
CA VAL A 306 -22.29 14.12 30.57
C VAL A 306 -22.70 12.75 30.03
N SER A 307 -22.01 11.70 30.44
CA SER A 307 -22.20 10.32 29.96
C SER A 307 -22.10 10.14 28.44
N GLY A 308 -21.44 11.06 27.72
CA GLY A 308 -21.29 11.01 26.26
C GLY A 308 -22.41 11.69 25.47
N SER A 309 -23.33 12.41 26.13
CA SER A 309 -24.44 13.11 25.47
C SER A 309 -23.97 14.08 24.38
N CYS A 310 -24.78 14.21 23.33
CA CYS A 310 -24.49 15.00 22.14
C CYS A 310 -25.08 16.43 22.14
N ALA A 311 -25.60 16.91 23.28
CA ALA A 311 -26.12 18.27 23.42
C ALA A 311 -25.10 19.36 23.05
N HIS A 312 -23.82 19.13 23.38
CA HIS A 312 -22.69 19.92 22.89
C HIS A 312 -21.77 19.05 22.04
N LYS A 313 -21.28 19.59 20.93
CA LYS A 313 -20.34 18.95 20.02
C LYS A 313 -19.09 19.79 19.81
N ILE A 314 -17.93 19.19 19.99
CA ILE A 314 -16.63 19.80 19.69
C ILE A 314 -16.16 19.34 18.32
N CYS A 315 -15.85 20.28 17.45
CA CYS A 315 -15.46 20.06 16.06
C CYS A 315 -14.02 20.49 15.77
N PHE A 316 -13.38 19.79 14.83
CA PHE A 316 -12.04 20.06 14.32
C PHE A 316 -11.94 19.68 12.84
N ARG A 317 -10.99 20.26 12.12
CA ARG A 317 -10.73 19.93 10.71
C ARG A 317 -9.75 18.75 10.60
N GLN A 318 -10.16 17.64 9.99
CA GLN A 318 -9.36 16.43 9.86
C GLN A 318 -9.27 15.97 8.39
N LEU A 319 -8.09 15.48 7.97
CA LEU A 319 -7.89 14.91 6.64
C LEU A 319 -8.50 13.50 6.53
N LEU A 320 -8.93 13.10 5.33
CA LEU A 320 -9.30 11.70 5.09
C LEU A 320 -8.09 10.77 5.26
N ARG A 321 -8.31 9.68 5.99
CA ARG A 321 -7.29 8.66 6.22
C ARG A 321 -7.01 7.85 4.95
N VAL A 322 -5.77 7.40 4.76
CA VAL A 322 -5.34 6.56 3.62
C VAL A 322 -6.07 5.20 3.57
N ASP A 323 -6.55 4.71 4.72
CA ASP A 323 -7.34 3.48 4.83
C ASP A 323 -8.84 3.67 4.55
N SER A 324 -9.32 4.92 4.43
CA SER A 324 -10.73 5.19 4.15
C SER A 324 -11.09 4.87 2.69
N ALA A 325 -12.23 4.19 2.50
CA ALA A 325 -12.78 3.90 1.17
C ALA A 325 -12.92 5.18 0.34
N GLN A 326 -13.41 6.27 0.94
CA GLN A 326 -13.57 7.58 0.33
C GLN A 326 -12.28 8.09 -0.36
N LEU A 327 -11.13 8.07 0.31
CA LEU A 327 -9.87 8.52 -0.28
C LEU A 327 -9.32 7.51 -1.31
N GLN A 328 -9.52 6.21 -1.08
CA GLN A 328 -9.13 5.16 -2.00
C GLN A 328 -9.89 5.25 -3.33
N ASP A 329 -11.20 5.51 -3.28
CA ASP A 329 -12.07 5.71 -4.42
C ASP A 329 -11.69 6.99 -5.19
N ILE A 330 -11.39 8.09 -4.49
CA ILE A 330 -10.87 9.31 -5.15
C ILE A 330 -9.58 8.99 -5.91
N ILE A 331 -8.60 8.29 -5.30
CA ILE A 331 -7.36 7.90 -5.99
C ILE A 331 -7.64 7.00 -7.21
N LEU A 332 -8.58 6.04 -7.09
CA LEU A 332 -8.96 5.14 -8.17
C LEU A 332 -9.65 5.87 -9.34
N GLN A 333 -10.56 6.80 -9.03
CA GLN A 333 -11.24 7.65 -10.00
C GLN A 333 -10.23 8.56 -10.72
N ARG A 334 -9.33 9.23 -9.97
CA ARG A 334 -8.27 10.08 -10.51
C ARG A 334 -7.31 9.31 -11.42
N TYR A 335 -7.05 8.04 -11.11
CA TYR A 335 -6.34 7.12 -12.02
C TYR A 335 -7.12 6.84 -13.31
N MET A 336 -8.44 6.58 -13.24
CA MET A 336 -9.26 6.29 -14.43
C MET A 336 -9.31 7.47 -15.40
N MET A 337 -9.54 8.67 -14.88
CA MET A 337 -9.65 9.92 -15.67
C MET A 337 -8.29 10.53 -16.05
N ALA A 338 -7.17 9.91 -15.68
CA ALA A 338 -5.84 10.44 -15.95
C ALA A 338 -5.62 10.70 -17.45
N ARG A 339 -5.08 11.89 -17.77
CA ARG A 339 -4.94 12.39 -19.15
C ARG A 339 -3.55 12.09 -19.74
N TYR A 340 -3.51 11.81 -21.03
CA TYR A 340 -2.26 11.72 -21.80
C TYR A 340 -1.77 13.12 -22.18
N VAL A 341 -0.49 13.43 -21.93
CA VAL A 341 0.04 14.79 -22.07
C VAL A 341 1.33 14.89 -22.89
N SER A 342 1.45 16.00 -23.64
CA SER A 342 2.71 16.54 -24.12
C SER A 342 3.29 17.54 -23.10
N VAL A 343 4.58 17.89 -23.28
CA VAL A 343 5.24 18.96 -22.54
C VAL A 343 5.61 20.06 -23.50
N GLU A 344 5.08 21.24 -23.29
CA GLU A 344 5.27 22.38 -24.19
C GLU A 344 6.19 23.47 -23.57
N TYR A 345 6.14 24.67 -24.14
CA TYR A 345 6.84 25.84 -23.63
C TYR A 345 6.41 26.15 -22.17
N GLY A 346 7.28 26.80 -21.41
CA GLY A 346 7.05 27.02 -19.96
C GLY A 346 7.11 25.77 -19.08
N ASN A 347 7.23 24.55 -19.65
CA ASN A 347 7.02 23.26 -18.96
C ASN A 347 5.56 22.94 -18.64
N LEU A 348 4.61 23.56 -19.34
CA LEU A 348 3.18 23.25 -19.21
C LEU A 348 2.89 21.81 -19.69
N LEU A 349 1.93 21.17 -19.03
CA LEU A 349 1.38 19.88 -19.44
C LEU A 349 0.08 20.13 -20.21
N ILE A 350 0.09 19.75 -21.49
CA ILE A 350 -1.03 19.95 -22.39
C ILE A 350 -1.60 18.57 -22.76
N ALA A 351 -2.91 18.39 -22.59
CA ALA A 351 -3.65 17.32 -23.22
C ALA A 351 -4.35 17.84 -24.48
N LYS A 352 -4.64 16.93 -25.40
CA LYS A 352 -5.53 17.21 -26.55
C LYS A 352 -6.91 16.66 -26.22
N GLU A 353 -7.88 17.55 -26.11
CA GLU A 353 -9.30 17.22 -25.96
C GLU A 353 -9.95 17.30 -27.36
N TYR A 354 -11.00 16.51 -27.64
CA TYR A 354 -11.74 16.61 -28.90
C TYR A 354 -13.06 17.33 -28.64
N GLU A 355 -13.23 18.50 -29.25
CA GLU A 355 -14.29 19.44 -28.94
C GLU A 355 -14.74 20.12 -30.24
N TYR A 356 -16.06 20.22 -30.46
CA TYR A 356 -16.66 20.83 -31.66
C TYR A 356 -16.00 20.41 -33.01
N GLY A 357 -15.64 19.13 -33.14
CA GLY A 357 -15.06 18.58 -34.36
C GLY A 357 -13.53 18.70 -34.49
N SER A 358 -12.85 19.37 -33.55
CA SER A 358 -11.40 19.66 -33.60
C SER A 358 -10.68 19.25 -32.31
N TYR A 359 -9.34 19.18 -32.37
CA TYR A 359 -8.52 18.91 -31.18
C TYR A 359 -8.03 20.21 -30.53
N THR A 360 -8.57 20.54 -29.36
CA THR A 360 -8.19 21.74 -28.59
C THR A 360 -7.09 21.41 -27.55
N PRO A 361 -6.09 22.31 -27.36
CA PRO A 361 -5.06 22.14 -26.34
C PRO A 361 -5.59 22.58 -24.97
N ARG A 362 -5.62 21.67 -23.99
CA ARG A 362 -6.06 21.95 -22.62
C ARG A 362 -4.92 21.80 -21.61
N VAL A 363 -4.73 22.80 -20.75
CA VAL A 363 -3.77 22.73 -19.64
C VAL A 363 -4.31 21.81 -18.54
N ILE A 364 -3.48 20.90 -18.04
CA ILE A 364 -3.88 19.99 -16.95
C ILE A 364 -3.78 20.66 -15.58
N HIS A 365 -4.85 20.60 -14.81
CA HIS A 365 -4.92 21.17 -13.46
C HIS A 365 -4.35 20.20 -12.40
N TYR A 366 -4.00 20.72 -11.22
CA TYR A 366 -3.51 19.87 -10.12
C TYR A 366 -4.60 18.98 -9.49
N SER A 367 -5.87 19.11 -9.87
CA SER A 367 -6.91 18.13 -9.53
C SER A 367 -6.85 16.87 -10.43
N GLU A 368 -6.03 16.84 -11.48
CA GLU A 368 -5.97 15.78 -12.47
C GLU A 368 -4.60 15.08 -12.50
N LEU A 369 -4.60 13.78 -12.81
CA LEU A 369 -3.37 13.00 -13.03
C LEU A 369 -2.96 13.01 -14.51
N ALA A 370 -1.65 13.03 -14.76
CA ALA A 370 -1.07 13.10 -16.10
C ALA A 370 -0.08 11.96 -16.36
N PHE A 371 -0.09 11.43 -17.59
CA PHE A 371 0.89 10.44 -18.07
C PHE A 371 1.36 10.77 -19.49
N ALA A 372 2.58 10.35 -19.85
CA ALA A 372 3.23 10.71 -21.12
C ALA A 372 3.77 9.49 -21.91
N GLU A 373 3.56 8.28 -21.40
CA GLU A 373 3.78 7.02 -22.12
C GLU A 373 2.60 6.09 -21.81
N HIS A 374 1.96 5.49 -22.82
CA HIS A 374 0.84 4.59 -22.61
C HIS A 374 1.22 3.39 -21.73
N SER A 375 0.27 2.97 -20.88
CA SER A 375 0.37 1.74 -20.10
C SER A 375 0.47 0.52 -21.04
N PRO A 376 1.23 -0.53 -20.66
CA PRO A 376 1.28 -1.78 -21.42
C PRO A 376 -0.03 -2.55 -21.28
N ASP A 377 -0.17 -3.63 -22.04
CA ASP A 377 -1.17 -4.64 -21.71
C ASP A 377 -0.71 -5.43 -20.46
N PHE A 378 -1.62 -5.59 -19.51
CA PHE A 378 -1.40 -6.30 -18.25
C PHE A 378 -2.02 -7.72 -18.26
N CYS A 379 -2.58 -8.16 -19.39
CA CYS A 379 -3.22 -9.46 -19.52
C CYS A 379 -2.26 -10.66 -19.42
N GLU A 380 -1.12 -10.60 -20.11
CA GLU A 380 -0.05 -11.61 -20.09
C GLU A 380 1.20 -11.09 -19.35
N PRO A 381 2.03 -11.96 -18.78
CA PRO A 381 3.28 -11.56 -18.12
C PRO A 381 4.32 -11.06 -19.15
N ASP A 382 4.80 -9.83 -18.94
CA ASP A 382 5.97 -9.28 -19.65
C ASP A 382 6.84 -8.47 -18.68
N PRO A 383 7.96 -9.04 -18.19
CA PRO A 383 8.92 -8.35 -17.34
C PRO A 383 9.55 -7.10 -17.98
N ARG A 384 9.61 -7.00 -19.32
CA ARG A 384 10.17 -5.84 -20.05
C ARG A 384 9.23 -4.64 -20.02
N LEU A 385 7.94 -4.89 -19.79
CA LEU A 385 6.91 -3.86 -19.64
C LEU A 385 6.44 -3.70 -18.19
N GLY A 386 6.81 -4.61 -17.29
CA GLY A 386 6.37 -4.61 -15.89
C GLY A 386 4.98 -5.22 -15.69
N SER A 387 4.53 -6.05 -16.64
CA SER A 387 3.31 -6.83 -16.47
C SER A 387 3.61 -8.16 -15.77
N VAL A 388 2.88 -8.45 -14.69
CA VAL A 388 2.86 -9.76 -14.02
C VAL A 388 1.85 -10.71 -14.69
N GLY A 389 0.97 -10.19 -15.56
CA GLY A 389 -0.15 -10.93 -16.13
C GLY A 389 -1.31 -11.14 -15.14
N THR A 390 -2.42 -11.69 -15.63
CA THR A 390 -3.61 -11.98 -14.80
C THR A 390 -3.80 -13.44 -14.43
N LYS A 391 -2.83 -14.32 -14.73
CA LYS A 391 -2.93 -15.76 -14.41
C LYS A 391 -3.05 -15.97 -12.90
N GLY A 392 -4.01 -16.77 -12.46
CA GLY A 392 -4.29 -16.97 -11.03
C GLY A 392 -5.05 -15.81 -10.35
N ARG A 393 -5.55 -14.83 -11.10
CA ARG A 393 -6.40 -13.76 -10.55
C ARG A 393 -7.84 -14.22 -10.41
N TYR A 394 -8.45 -13.91 -9.26
CA TYR A 394 -9.89 -14.03 -9.05
C TYR A 394 -10.68 -13.00 -9.85
N CYS A 395 -11.92 -13.35 -10.21
CA CYS A 395 -12.85 -12.50 -10.93
C CYS A 395 -14.32 -12.76 -10.55
N SER A 396 -15.20 -11.79 -10.84
CA SER A 396 -16.66 -11.90 -10.67
C SER A 396 -17.32 -12.40 -11.95
N THR A 397 -18.39 -13.19 -11.82
CA THR A 397 -19.27 -13.64 -12.93
C THR A 397 -20.66 -12.99 -12.86
N ASN A 398 -20.80 -11.90 -12.09
CA ASN A 398 -22.04 -11.14 -12.01
C ASN A 398 -22.25 -10.35 -13.32
N ASP A 399 -23.20 -10.78 -14.16
CA ASP A 399 -23.47 -10.16 -15.46
C ASP A 399 -23.95 -8.70 -15.35
N THR A 400 -24.59 -8.31 -14.24
CA THR A 400 -24.94 -6.89 -13.98
C THR A 400 -23.69 -5.99 -13.86
N GLU A 401 -22.53 -6.58 -13.62
CA GLU A 401 -21.24 -5.91 -13.42
C GLU A 401 -20.27 -6.14 -14.58
N ARG A 402 -20.75 -6.58 -15.75
CA ARG A 402 -19.92 -6.99 -16.90
C ARG A 402 -18.92 -5.93 -17.40
N MET A 403 -19.18 -4.64 -17.15
CA MET A 403 -18.26 -3.54 -17.46
C MET A 403 -17.21 -3.27 -16.36
N GLN A 404 -17.36 -3.80 -15.15
CA GLN A 404 -16.42 -3.59 -14.05
C GLN A 404 -15.08 -4.30 -14.32
N SER A 405 -14.00 -3.74 -13.75
CA SER A 405 -12.64 -4.24 -13.99
C SER A 405 -12.41 -5.67 -13.48
N ASN A 406 -13.08 -6.07 -12.39
CA ASN A 406 -13.02 -7.39 -11.75
C ASN A 406 -13.81 -8.50 -12.47
N HIS A 407 -14.71 -8.17 -13.39
CA HIS A 407 -15.53 -9.16 -14.08
C HIS A 407 -14.65 -10.11 -14.91
N CYS A 408 -14.98 -11.41 -14.99
CA CYS A 408 -14.13 -12.43 -15.60
C CYS A 408 -13.84 -12.14 -17.08
N GLN A 409 -14.79 -11.58 -17.84
CA GLN A 409 -14.54 -11.13 -19.21
C GLN A 409 -13.36 -10.14 -19.30
N ASN A 410 -13.24 -9.26 -18.30
CA ASN A 410 -12.28 -8.17 -18.26
C ASN A 410 -10.96 -8.61 -17.59
N MET A 411 -11.01 -9.27 -16.43
CA MET A 411 -9.81 -9.78 -15.73
C MET A 411 -9.09 -10.89 -16.50
N CYS A 412 -9.84 -11.81 -17.10
CA CYS A 412 -9.28 -12.94 -17.85
C CYS A 412 -9.01 -12.59 -19.32
N CYS A 413 -9.30 -11.35 -19.74
CA CYS A 413 -9.06 -10.83 -21.08
C CYS A 413 -9.70 -11.68 -22.19
N GLY A 414 -10.94 -12.15 -21.97
CA GLY A 414 -11.67 -13.01 -22.91
C GLY A 414 -11.20 -14.46 -23.00
N ARG A 415 -10.18 -14.90 -22.25
CA ARG A 415 -9.59 -16.26 -22.34
C ARG A 415 -10.30 -17.34 -21.52
N GLY A 416 -11.49 -17.04 -21.01
CA GLY A 416 -12.23 -17.90 -20.09
C GLY A 416 -11.65 -17.92 -18.66
N TYR A 417 -12.36 -18.61 -17.78
CA TYR A 417 -12.02 -18.80 -16.37
C TYR A 417 -12.39 -20.22 -15.94
N VAL A 418 -11.84 -20.67 -14.82
CA VAL A 418 -12.22 -21.94 -14.16
C VAL A 418 -12.89 -21.59 -12.84
N THR A 419 -14.06 -22.18 -12.59
CA THR A 419 -14.74 -22.12 -11.29
C THR A 419 -14.29 -23.30 -10.44
N TYR A 420 -13.97 -23.05 -9.17
CA TYR A 420 -13.71 -24.10 -8.18
C TYR A 420 -14.31 -23.74 -6.83
N GLU A 421 -14.53 -24.76 -6.01
CA GLU A 421 -15.03 -24.61 -4.65
C GLU A 421 -13.86 -24.41 -3.69
N GLU A 422 -13.87 -23.30 -2.95
CA GLU A 422 -12.89 -22.99 -1.90
C GLU A 422 -13.59 -23.01 -0.55
N THR A 423 -13.18 -23.90 0.37
CA THR A 423 -13.66 -23.87 1.75
C THR A 423 -12.89 -22.80 2.52
N THR A 424 -13.56 -21.68 2.78
CA THR A 424 -13.04 -20.57 3.58
C THR A 424 -13.57 -20.66 5.00
N PHE A 425 -12.75 -20.40 6.02
CA PHE A 425 -13.19 -20.45 7.41
C PHE A 425 -13.56 -19.06 7.91
N THR A 426 -14.84 -18.86 8.25
CA THR A 426 -15.35 -17.61 8.81
C THR A 426 -15.61 -17.74 10.31
N ASN A 427 -15.40 -16.66 11.06
CA ASN A 427 -15.84 -16.61 12.45
C ASN A 427 -17.37 -16.74 12.51
N CYS A 428 -17.86 -17.64 13.34
CA CYS A 428 -19.28 -17.89 13.58
C CYS A 428 -19.53 -18.13 15.08
N ASN A 429 -20.80 -18.20 15.49
CA ASN A 429 -21.21 -18.54 16.86
C ASN A 429 -20.47 -17.74 17.95
N CYS A 430 -20.13 -16.47 17.65
CA CYS A 430 -19.33 -15.63 18.52
C CYS A 430 -20.07 -15.36 19.83
N ARG A 431 -19.44 -15.70 20.96
CA ARG A 431 -19.94 -15.46 22.32
C ARG A 431 -18.96 -14.62 23.12
N ILE A 432 -19.50 -13.74 23.96
CA ILE A 432 -18.71 -12.94 24.91
C ILE A 432 -18.57 -13.77 26.20
N THR A 433 -17.34 -13.97 26.67
CA THR A 433 -17.08 -14.61 27.97
C THR A 433 -17.32 -13.65 29.14
N LYS A 434 -17.38 -14.18 30.36
CA LYS A 434 -17.45 -13.37 31.59
C LYS A 434 -16.26 -12.40 31.73
N ASP A 435 -15.11 -12.73 31.12
CA ASP A 435 -13.91 -11.88 31.07
C ASP A 435 -13.91 -10.88 29.89
N PHE A 436 -15.08 -10.61 29.30
CA PHE A 436 -15.27 -9.71 28.14
C PHE A 436 -14.48 -10.07 26.87
N ARG A 437 -14.02 -11.31 26.73
CA ARG A 437 -13.35 -11.80 25.51
C ARG A 437 -14.36 -12.37 24.53
N VAL A 438 -14.27 -11.95 23.26
CA VAL A 438 -15.07 -12.55 22.18
C VAL A 438 -14.40 -13.85 21.72
N ILE A 439 -15.08 -14.98 21.91
CA ILE A 439 -14.66 -16.28 21.39
C ILE A 439 -15.63 -16.68 20.27
N CYS A 440 -15.09 -16.98 19.09
CA CYS A 440 -15.85 -17.44 17.92
C CYS A 440 -15.37 -18.80 17.47
N ASP A 441 -16.30 -19.64 17.02
CA ASP A 441 -16.00 -20.87 16.31
C ASP A 441 -15.53 -20.56 14.88
N LYS A 442 -14.82 -21.51 14.25
CA LYS A 442 -14.38 -21.43 12.86
C LYS A 442 -15.27 -22.31 11.97
N CYS A 443 -16.36 -21.74 11.46
CA CYS A 443 -17.25 -22.48 10.56
C CYS A 443 -16.64 -22.55 9.15
N PRO A 444 -16.64 -23.73 8.51
CA PRO A 444 -16.33 -23.85 7.09
C PRO A 444 -17.47 -23.24 6.26
N ARG A 445 -17.11 -22.37 5.31
CA ARG A 445 -18.01 -21.78 4.31
C ARG A 445 -17.44 -22.07 2.93
N VAL A 446 -18.12 -22.94 2.19
CA VAL A 446 -17.81 -23.19 0.78
C VAL A 446 -18.18 -21.95 -0.04
N VAL A 447 -17.21 -21.42 -0.79
CA VAL A 447 -17.42 -20.30 -1.72
C VAL A 447 -16.93 -20.67 -3.11
N LEU A 448 -17.71 -20.32 -4.14
CA LEU A 448 -17.29 -20.48 -5.52
C LEU A 448 -16.28 -19.38 -5.87
N ARG A 449 -15.13 -19.78 -6.41
CA ARG A 449 -14.07 -18.89 -6.90
C ARG A 449 -13.87 -19.09 -8.39
N ASN A 450 -13.95 -17.99 -9.14
CA ASN A 450 -13.62 -17.97 -10.56
C ASN A 450 -12.18 -17.44 -10.71
N ILE A 451 -11.33 -18.17 -11.41
CA ILE A 451 -9.90 -17.86 -11.56
C ILE A 451 -9.47 -17.97 -13.02
N TYR A 452 -8.62 -17.05 -13.49
CA TYR A 452 -8.00 -17.23 -14.82
C TYR A 452 -6.95 -18.35 -14.76
N SER A 453 -7.18 -19.42 -15.54
CA SER A 453 -6.21 -20.48 -15.81
C SER A 453 -5.97 -20.60 -17.31
N GLN A 454 -4.70 -20.73 -17.72
CA GLN A 454 -4.32 -21.10 -19.09
C GLN A 454 -4.67 -22.56 -19.42
N GLN A 455 -4.98 -23.39 -18.42
CA GLN A 455 -5.44 -24.75 -18.59
C GLN A 455 -6.96 -24.79 -18.55
N ALA A 456 -7.59 -24.58 -19.70
CA ALA A 456 -8.78 -25.34 -20.04
C ALA A 456 -8.34 -26.78 -20.35
N LEU A 457 -8.05 -27.56 -19.30
CA LEU A 457 -8.03 -29.01 -19.43
C LEU A 457 -9.45 -29.42 -19.84
N PRO A 458 -9.67 -30.01 -21.04
CA PRO A 458 -11.01 -30.39 -21.45
C PRO A 458 -11.57 -31.39 -20.42
N VAL A 459 -12.83 -31.18 -20.02
CA VAL A 459 -13.52 -31.94 -18.97
C VAL A 459 -13.50 -33.46 -19.24
N ALA A 460 -13.28 -33.86 -20.49
CA ALA A 460 -13.01 -35.23 -20.94
C ALA A 460 -11.84 -35.93 -20.23
N LEU A 461 -10.82 -35.22 -19.73
CA LEU A 461 -9.63 -35.85 -19.13
C LEU A 461 -9.76 -36.24 -17.66
N LYS A 462 -10.71 -35.64 -16.90
CA LYS A 462 -10.98 -36.07 -15.50
C LYS A 462 -11.59 -37.48 -15.40
N LYS A 463 -12.19 -38.01 -16.48
CA LYS A 463 -12.79 -39.37 -16.48
C LYS A 463 -11.83 -40.52 -16.85
N ARG A 464 -10.57 -40.26 -17.25
CA ARG A 464 -9.62 -41.33 -17.62
C ARG A 464 -8.53 -41.64 -16.59
N LEU A 465 -8.29 -40.79 -15.60
CA LEU A 465 -7.25 -41.02 -14.58
C LEU A 465 -7.73 -41.90 -13.41
N SER A 466 -9.03 -41.90 -13.08
CA SER A 466 -9.57 -42.71 -11.97
C SER A 466 -9.76 -44.21 -12.26
N PHE A 467 -9.46 -44.69 -13.48
CA PHE A 467 -9.74 -46.08 -13.89
C PHE A 467 -8.54 -46.92 -14.35
N LYS A 468 -7.32 -46.35 -14.38
CA LYS A 468 -6.09 -47.11 -14.70
C LYS A 468 -5.10 -47.28 -13.54
N PHE A 469 -5.30 -46.61 -12.41
CA PHE A 469 -4.33 -46.59 -11.31
C PHE A 469 -4.43 -47.77 -10.30
N VAL A 470 -5.38 -48.70 -10.48
CA VAL A 470 -5.72 -49.73 -9.46
C VAL A 470 -5.26 -51.15 -9.83
N ARG A 471 -4.57 -51.38 -10.95
CA ARG A 471 -4.30 -52.76 -11.45
C ARG A 471 -2.85 -53.18 -11.76
N HIS A 472 -1.82 -52.36 -11.49
CA HIS A 472 -0.43 -52.73 -11.83
C HIS A 472 0.63 -52.33 -10.79
N TYR A 473 0.42 -52.69 -9.52
CA TYR A 473 1.48 -52.69 -8.49
C TYR A 473 1.38 -53.91 -7.54
N LYS A 474 1.40 -55.12 -8.10
CA LYS A 474 1.85 -56.32 -7.38
C LYS A 474 2.70 -57.20 -8.31
N LYS A 475 3.90 -57.55 -7.83
CA LYS A 475 4.91 -58.44 -8.44
C LYS A 475 5.52 -57.97 -9.77
N VAL A 476 6.57 -57.15 -9.67
CA VAL A 476 7.70 -57.21 -10.61
C VAL A 476 8.99 -57.10 -9.78
N LYS A 477 9.81 -58.15 -9.78
CA LYS A 477 11.24 -58.06 -9.42
C LYS A 477 12.01 -57.84 -10.72
N PHE A 478 12.91 -56.86 -10.75
CA PHE A 478 13.96 -56.80 -11.76
C PHE A 478 15.30 -56.50 -11.08
N GLU A 479 16.28 -57.35 -11.36
CA GLU A 479 17.69 -57.08 -11.11
C GLU A 479 18.21 -56.24 -12.27
N ALA A 480 18.93 -55.16 -11.99
CA ALA A 480 19.50 -54.27 -13.00
C ALA A 480 21.01 -54.51 -13.12
N THR A 481 21.47 -54.96 -14.29
CA THR A 481 22.86 -55.40 -14.51
C THR A 481 23.74 -54.39 -15.26
N SER A 482 23.31 -53.12 -15.40
CA SER A 482 24.18 -52.07 -15.96
C SER A 482 23.84 -50.64 -15.51
N ILE A 483 24.87 -49.88 -15.17
CA ILE A 483 24.80 -48.44 -14.80
C ILE A 483 24.27 -47.56 -15.94
N ARG A 484 24.34 -48.02 -17.21
CA ARG A 484 23.90 -47.21 -18.36
C ARG A 484 22.38 -47.10 -18.52
N GLU A 485 21.58 -48.05 -18.04
CA GLU A 485 20.11 -47.96 -18.13
C GLU A 485 19.51 -46.98 -17.09
N VAL A 486 20.09 -46.93 -15.89
CA VAL A 486 19.63 -46.04 -14.80
C VAL A 486 19.65 -44.56 -15.22
N SER A 487 20.62 -44.16 -16.05
CA SER A 487 20.76 -42.78 -16.55
C SER A 487 19.66 -42.37 -17.55
N TYR A 488 19.08 -43.34 -18.29
CA TYR A 488 18.01 -43.07 -19.25
C TYR A 488 16.63 -42.98 -18.56
N ILE A 489 16.40 -43.83 -17.55
CA ILE A 489 15.17 -43.84 -16.75
C ILE A 489 15.07 -42.61 -15.84
N LEU A 490 16.17 -42.18 -15.20
CA LEU A 490 16.17 -40.98 -14.36
C LEU A 490 15.95 -39.67 -15.13
N LYS A 491 16.34 -39.59 -16.42
CA LYS A 491 16.17 -38.36 -17.21
C LYS A 491 14.75 -38.13 -17.73
N THR A 492 13.95 -39.19 -17.86
CA THR A 492 12.55 -39.09 -18.34
C THR A 492 11.54 -38.97 -17.20
N SER A 493 11.89 -39.35 -15.97
CA SER A 493 10.98 -39.33 -14.81
C SER A 493 10.97 -38.03 -13.97
N ILE A 494 11.76 -37.00 -14.34
CA ILE A 494 11.92 -35.77 -13.53
C ILE A 494 11.03 -34.60 -14.00
N ILE A 495 10.31 -34.72 -15.12
CA ILE A 495 9.57 -33.58 -15.72
C ILE A 495 8.11 -33.43 -15.22
N GLU A 496 7.50 -34.44 -14.58
CA GLU A 496 6.10 -34.37 -14.10
C GLU A 496 5.91 -34.78 -12.63
N ALA A 497 6.68 -34.19 -11.71
CA ALA A 497 6.58 -34.47 -10.27
C ALA A 497 6.60 -33.25 -9.34
N VAL A 498 5.88 -32.17 -9.69
CA VAL A 498 5.55 -31.07 -8.77
C VAL A 498 4.09 -30.64 -8.97
N LEU A 499 3.29 -30.66 -7.89
CA LEU A 499 1.87 -30.23 -7.75
C LEU A 499 0.81 -31.32 -7.47
N ILE A 500 1.09 -32.28 -6.57
CA ILE A 500 0.04 -32.89 -5.72
C ILE A 500 0.59 -33.04 -4.29
N PRO A 501 0.01 -32.38 -3.26
CA PRO A 501 0.25 -32.76 -1.87
C PRO A 501 -0.59 -34.00 -1.54
N ASN A 502 0.05 -35.03 -0.97
CA ASN A 502 -0.60 -36.28 -0.58
C ASN A 502 -1.76 -36.03 0.40
N ALA A 503 -2.88 -36.73 0.18
CA ALA A 503 -3.95 -36.90 1.14
C ALA A 503 -3.93 -38.34 1.66
N GLN A 504 -3.04 -38.61 2.63
CA GLN A 504 -3.05 -39.82 3.46
C GLN A 504 -2.62 -39.40 4.87
N ASP A 505 -3.60 -39.29 5.77
CA ASP A 505 -3.49 -39.38 7.24
C ASP A 505 -4.84 -38.95 7.84
N ALA A 506 -5.88 -39.74 7.59
CA ALA A 506 -7.24 -39.49 8.10
C ALA A 506 -8.04 -40.80 8.28
N GLU A 507 -7.41 -41.83 8.85
CA GLU A 507 -8.13 -43.05 9.24
C GLU A 507 -7.37 -43.85 10.32
N GLN A 508 -7.63 -43.55 11.60
CA GLN A 508 -7.79 -44.58 12.64
C GLN A 508 -8.20 -44.01 14.02
N LYS A 509 -9.20 -44.68 14.61
CA LYS A 509 -9.51 -44.79 16.06
C LYS A 509 -9.92 -43.51 16.79
N PHE A 510 -11.22 -43.40 17.08
CA PHE A 510 -11.71 -43.51 18.46
C PHE A 510 -13.12 -44.16 18.44
N ALA A 511 -13.27 -45.28 19.13
CA ALA A 511 -14.55 -45.93 19.40
C ALA A 511 -15.05 -45.49 20.80
N PRO A 512 -16.36 -45.54 21.09
CA PRO A 512 -16.91 -45.05 22.34
C PRO A 512 -16.86 -46.10 23.46
N GLU A 513 -16.58 -45.67 24.70
CA GLU A 513 -16.77 -46.45 25.92
C GLU A 513 -17.26 -45.56 27.09
N PRO A 514 -17.83 -46.13 28.17
CA PRO A 514 -19.11 -45.66 28.70
C PRO A 514 -19.04 -44.76 29.94
N SER A 515 -20.17 -44.12 30.24
CA SER A 515 -20.44 -43.37 31.47
C SER A 515 -20.62 -44.27 32.71
N PRO A 516 -19.96 -43.97 33.84
CA PRO A 516 -20.35 -44.38 35.18
C PRO A 516 -21.17 -43.29 35.92
N PRO A 517 -21.80 -43.59 37.08
CA PRO A 517 -23.01 -42.89 37.54
C PRO A 517 -22.80 -41.79 38.61
N TRP A 518 -23.95 -41.15 38.93
CA TRP A 518 -24.23 -40.08 39.91
C TRP A 518 -24.10 -38.65 39.40
#